data_AF-A0AAU9AEI7-F1
#
_entry.id   AF-A0AAU9AEI7-F1
#
_cell.length_a   1.000
_cell.length_b   1.000
_cell.length_c   1.000
_cell.angle_alpha   90.00
_cell.angle_beta   90.00
_cell.angle_gamma   90.00
#
_symmetry.space_group_name_H-M   'P 1'
#
loop_
_entity.id
_entity.type
_entity.pdbx_description
1 polymer ?
#
loop_
_entity_poly.entity_id
_entity_poly.type
_entity_poly.pdbx_seq_one_letter_code
_entity_poly.pdbx_strand_id
1 'polypeptide(L)'
;MSAPAWRDWAPAQGWDAFAAHRALSDALWAGLGEGEGGWHYLNPTRELSIWECEADGSALLIEYRDDERIARLQCDGGRAQAYLAPIAAAFGLRRGDAPADPPPAD
;
A
#
# COMPACT_ATOMS: atom_id res chain seq x y z
N MET A 1 7.39 -13.65 18.51
CA MET A 1 6.94 -12.40 17.86
C MET A 1 5.88 -12.81 16.85
N SER A 2 4.65 -12.31 16.97
CA SER A 2 3.61 -12.58 15.97
C SER A 2 3.97 -11.86 14.68
N ALA A 3 3.66 -12.45 13.52
CA ALA A 3 3.86 -11.81 12.23
C ALA A 3 3.07 -10.48 12.16
N PRO A 4 3.58 -9.45 11.46
CA PRO A 4 2.85 -8.22 11.21
C PRO A 4 1.48 -8.53 10.58
N ALA A 5 0.43 -7.94 11.14
CA ALA A 5 -0.93 -8.12 10.64
C ALA A 5 -1.20 -7.15 9.48
N TRP A 6 -0.81 -7.58 8.27
CA TRP A 6 -1.06 -6.84 7.04
C TRP A 6 -2.55 -6.65 6.79
N ARG A 7 -2.92 -5.44 6.37
CA ARG A 7 -4.29 -5.01 6.07
C ARG A 7 -4.38 -4.50 4.66
N ASP A 8 -5.35 -5.00 3.90
CA ASP A 8 -5.64 -4.50 2.57
C ASP A 8 -6.47 -3.22 2.61
N TRP A 9 -6.27 -2.39 1.61
CA TRP A 9 -7.11 -1.24 1.31
C TRP A 9 -7.56 -1.34 -0.14
N ALA A 10 -8.87 -1.37 -0.37
CA ALA A 10 -9.40 -1.55 -1.71
C ALA A 10 -10.64 -0.68 -1.96
N PRO A 11 -10.82 -0.18 -3.19
CA PRO A 11 -12.06 0.50 -3.58
C PRO A 11 -13.22 -0.50 -3.56
N ALA A 12 -14.42 -0.03 -3.19
CA ALA A 12 -15.60 -0.89 -3.04
C ALA A 12 -15.99 -1.63 -4.34
N GLN A 13 -15.68 -1.03 -5.49
CA GLN A 13 -15.93 -1.56 -6.83
C GLN A 13 -14.78 -2.43 -7.39
N GLY A 14 -13.69 -2.61 -6.63
CA GLY A 14 -12.48 -3.27 -7.10
C GLY A 14 -11.56 -2.36 -7.92
N TRP A 15 -10.28 -2.74 -8.02
CA TRP A 15 -9.24 -1.93 -8.66
C TRP A 15 -9.47 -1.72 -10.16
N ASP A 16 -10.02 -2.71 -10.86
CA ASP A 16 -10.31 -2.61 -12.31
C ASP A 16 -11.29 -1.47 -12.64
N ALA A 17 -12.26 -1.23 -11.75
CA ALA A 17 -13.27 -0.18 -11.89
C ALA A 17 -12.88 1.13 -11.19
N PHE A 18 -11.66 1.24 -10.64
CA PHE A 18 -11.22 2.41 -9.90
C PHE A 18 -10.63 3.48 -10.82
N ALA A 19 -11.46 4.46 -11.18
CA ALA A 19 -11.08 5.52 -12.12
C ALA A 19 -9.97 6.45 -11.61
N ALA A 20 -9.88 6.66 -10.29
CA ALA A 20 -8.96 7.62 -9.68
C ALA A 20 -7.54 7.06 -9.39
N HIS A 21 -7.14 5.94 -10.03
CA HIS A 21 -5.86 5.27 -9.81
C HIS A 21 -4.65 6.23 -9.87
N ARG A 22 -4.55 7.08 -10.89
CA ARG A 22 -3.43 8.01 -11.04
C ARG A 22 -3.36 9.04 -9.92
N ALA A 23 -4.50 9.63 -9.57
CA ALA A 23 -4.56 10.60 -8.47
C ALA A 23 -4.24 9.96 -7.10
N LEU A 24 -4.61 8.69 -6.90
CA LEU A 24 -4.22 7.93 -5.72
C LEU A 24 -2.72 7.67 -5.68
N SER A 25 -2.12 7.23 -6.80
CA SER A 25 -0.68 7.06 -6.91
C SER A 25 0.04 8.36 -6.58
N ASP A 26 -0.32 9.47 -7.22
CA ASP A 26 0.30 10.78 -6.99
C ASP A 26 0.22 11.19 -5.50
N ALA A 27 -0.92 10.94 -4.83
CA ALA A 27 -1.09 11.22 -3.41
C ALA A 27 -0.20 10.33 -2.52
N LEU A 28 -0.04 9.05 -2.86
CA LEU A 28 0.88 8.15 -2.15
C LEU A 28 2.33 8.59 -2.34
N TRP A 29 2.74 8.93 -3.56
CA TRP A 29 4.11 9.33 -3.88
C TRP A 29 4.50 10.68 -3.26
N ALA A 30 3.55 11.62 -3.15
CA ALA A 30 3.80 12.96 -2.62
C ALA A 30 4.33 12.94 -1.17
N GLY A 31 3.84 12.03 -0.31
CA GLY A 31 4.24 11.96 1.09
C GLY A 31 5.27 10.86 1.43
N LEU A 32 5.60 10.01 0.46
CA LEU A 32 6.63 8.96 0.61
C LEU A 32 8.03 9.41 0.15
N GLY A 33 8.12 10.51 -0.62
CA GLY A 33 9.38 10.99 -1.18
C GLY A 33 10.43 11.46 -0.15
N GLU A 34 11.70 11.46 -0.60
CA GLU A 34 12.92 11.70 0.19
C GLU A 34 12.99 13.04 0.95
N GLY A 35 12.07 13.98 0.68
CA GLY A 35 12.10 15.33 1.25
C GLY A 35 11.57 15.45 2.68
N GLU A 36 10.63 14.59 3.11
CA GLU A 36 9.86 14.82 4.35
C GLU A 36 9.54 13.56 5.19
N GLY A 37 9.67 12.34 4.64
CA GLY A 37 8.88 11.21 5.15
C GLY A 37 9.56 10.19 6.08
N GLY A 38 10.90 10.09 6.12
CA GLY A 38 11.57 9.02 6.85
C GLY A 38 11.07 7.64 6.39
N TRP A 39 11.11 7.41 5.07
CA TRP A 39 10.76 6.15 4.43
C TRP A 39 11.93 5.61 3.63
N HIS A 40 12.19 4.31 3.76
CA HIS A 40 13.09 3.56 2.90
C HIS A 40 12.31 2.92 1.75
N TYR A 41 12.75 3.21 0.52
CA TYR A 41 12.15 2.66 -0.68
C TYR A 41 12.82 1.35 -1.10
N LEU A 42 12.01 0.33 -1.35
CA LEU A 42 12.41 -0.97 -1.86
C LEU A 42 11.56 -1.31 -3.10
N ASN A 43 12.22 -1.68 -4.19
CA ASN A 43 11.58 -2.02 -5.47
C ASN A 43 12.10 -3.38 -5.98
N PRO A 44 11.68 -4.50 -5.38
CA PRO A 44 12.18 -5.83 -5.73
C PRO A 44 11.81 -6.27 -7.15
N THR A 45 10.66 -5.80 -7.67
CA THR A 45 10.20 -6.04 -9.05
C THR A 45 9.64 -4.74 -9.62
N ARG A 46 9.35 -4.70 -10.93
CA ARG A 46 8.70 -3.52 -11.54
C ARG A 46 7.27 -3.29 -11.03
N GLU A 47 6.62 -4.35 -10.58
CA GLU A 47 5.21 -4.37 -10.20
C GLU A 47 5.01 -4.20 -8.69
N LEU A 48 6.08 -3.97 -7.90
CA LEU A 48 6.01 -3.97 -6.45
C LEU A 48 6.87 -2.86 -5.84
N SER A 49 6.20 -1.90 -5.20
CA SER A 49 6.84 -0.90 -4.36
C SER A 49 6.59 -1.21 -2.88
N ILE A 50 7.65 -1.19 -2.09
CA ILE A 50 7.59 -1.31 -0.64
C ILE A 50 8.21 -0.05 -0.03
N TRP A 51 7.52 0.52 0.96
CA TRP A 51 7.97 1.68 1.71
C TRP A 51 7.99 1.34 3.18
N GLU A 52 9.17 1.30 3.78
CA GLU A 52 9.35 1.02 5.20
C GLU A 52 9.62 2.32 5.95
N CYS A 53 8.89 2.58 7.03
CA CYS A 53 9.10 3.76 7.86
C CYS A 53 10.34 3.55 8.75
N GLU A 54 11.31 4.45 8.66
CA GLU A 54 12.56 4.36 9.43
C GLU A 54 12.32 4.45 10.94
N ALA A 55 11.24 5.13 11.35
CA ALA A 55 10.99 5.45 12.75
C ALA A 55 10.41 4.28 13.56
N ASP A 56 9.61 3.42 12.94
CA ASP A 56 8.92 2.32 13.63
C ASP A 56 8.92 0.97 12.88
N GLY A 57 9.54 0.92 11.70
CA GLY A 57 9.61 -0.28 10.85
C GLY A 57 8.28 -0.69 10.21
N SER A 58 7.21 0.10 10.37
CA SER A 58 5.94 -0.19 9.70
C SER A 58 6.05 0.05 8.21
N ALA A 59 5.34 -0.72 7.40
CA ALA A 59 5.52 -0.74 5.96
C ALA A 59 4.22 -0.60 5.17
N LEU A 60 4.36 -0.02 3.98
CA LEU A 60 3.35 0.04 2.93
C LEU A 60 3.81 -0.83 1.76
N LEU A 61 2.86 -1.54 1.18
CA LEU A 61 3.08 -2.38 0.01
C LEU A 61 2.10 -1.95 -1.08
N ILE A 62 2.62 -1.68 -2.27
CA ILE A 62 1.84 -1.27 -3.44
C ILE A 62 2.20 -2.21 -4.59
N GLU A 63 1.24 -3.03 -5.01
CA GLU A 63 1.36 -3.84 -6.23
C GLU A 63 0.69 -3.11 -7.39
N TYR A 64 1.31 -3.20 -8.55
CA TYR A 64 0.83 -2.59 -9.79
C TYR A 64 0.50 -3.67 -10.82
N ARG A 65 -0.44 -3.36 -11.70
CA ARG A 65 -0.68 -4.04 -12.97
C ARG A 65 -0.29 -3.08 -14.09
N ASP A 66 0.39 -3.62 -15.11
CA ASP A 66 0.81 -2.88 -16.30
C ASP A 66 1.66 -1.62 -15.96
N ASP A 67 2.50 -1.71 -14.91
CA ASP A 67 3.40 -0.66 -14.41
C ASP A 67 2.75 0.68 -13.94
N GLU A 68 1.44 0.87 -14.08
CA GLU A 68 0.76 2.13 -13.76
C GLU A 68 -0.44 2.01 -12.80
N ARG A 69 -1.15 0.88 -12.80
CA ARG A 69 -2.41 0.74 -12.07
C ARG A 69 -2.22 -0.02 -10.79
N ILE A 70 -2.60 0.57 -9.65
CA ILE A 70 -2.61 -0.14 -8.38
C ILE A 70 -3.55 -1.35 -8.46
N ALA A 71 -3.01 -2.53 -8.19
CA ALA A 71 -3.72 -3.80 -8.12
C ALA A 71 -3.87 -4.30 -6.67
N ARG A 72 -3.01 -3.84 -5.76
CA ARG A 72 -3.10 -4.10 -4.32
C ARG A 72 -2.43 -3.00 -3.53
N LEU A 73 -2.98 -2.70 -2.35
CA LEU A 73 -2.43 -1.71 -1.43
C LEU A 73 -2.58 -2.24 0.00
N GLN A 74 -1.45 -2.37 0.71
CA GLN A 74 -1.42 -2.93 2.06
C GLN A 74 -0.59 -2.09 3.02
N CYS A 75 -0.87 -2.22 4.31
CA CYS A 75 0.01 -1.75 5.39
C CYS A 75 -0.04 -2.68 6.60
N ASP A 76 1.00 -2.71 7.43
CA ASP A 76 1.09 -3.56 8.63
C ASP A 76 0.78 -2.86 9.96
N GLY A 77 0.52 -1.55 9.96
CA GLY A 77 0.17 -0.78 11.16
C GLY A 77 1.01 0.47 11.33
N GLY A 78 1.23 0.89 12.58
CA GLY A 78 2.15 2.00 12.91
C GLY A 78 1.92 3.28 12.11
N ARG A 79 3.03 3.92 11.72
CA ARG A 79 3.05 5.09 10.85
C ARG A 79 2.57 4.80 9.44
N ALA A 80 2.77 3.60 8.89
CA ALA A 80 2.21 3.18 7.61
C ALA A 80 0.68 3.30 7.58
N GLN A 81 0.00 2.83 8.63
CA GLN A 81 -1.44 2.97 8.74
C GLN A 81 -1.85 4.42 8.98
N ALA A 82 -1.12 5.17 9.81
CA ALA A 82 -1.42 6.58 10.07
C ALA A 82 -1.28 7.44 8.80
N TYR A 83 -0.31 7.10 7.94
CA TYR A 83 -0.08 7.72 6.64
C TYR A 83 -1.19 7.35 5.63
N LEU A 84 -1.48 6.05 5.51
CA LEU A 84 -2.42 5.56 4.51
C LEU A 84 -3.88 5.87 4.83
N ALA A 85 -4.28 5.87 6.11
CA ALA A 85 -5.68 6.07 6.50
C ALA A 85 -6.34 7.36 5.95
N PRO A 86 -5.73 8.57 6.04
CA PRO A 86 -6.32 9.78 5.47
C PRO A 86 -6.40 9.74 3.93
N ILE A 87 -5.39 9.18 3.26
CA ILE A 87 -5.39 8.99 1.80
C ILE A 87 -6.52 8.04 1.41
N ALA A 88 -6.57 6.87 2.04
CA ALA A 88 -7.62 5.88 1.83
C ALA A 88 -9.02 6.47 2.01
N ALA A 89 -9.24 7.30 3.03
CA ALA A 89 -10.51 7.98 3.25
C ALA A 89 -10.86 8.96 2.11
N ALA A 90 -9.90 9.76 1.63
CA ALA A 90 -10.10 10.71 0.54
C ALA A 90 -10.48 10.01 -0.79
N PHE A 91 -10.00 8.79 -0.99
CA PHE A 91 -10.27 7.98 -2.18
C PHE A 91 -11.39 6.93 -2.00
N GLY A 92 -12.03 6.89 -0.82
CA GLY A 92 -13.12 5.94 -0.53
C GLY A 92 -12.67 4.46 -0.46
N LEU A 93 -11.40 4.20 -0.17
CA LEU A 93 -10.88 2.85 0.02
C LEU A 93 -11.37 2.27 1.34
N ARG A 94 -11.70 0.97 1.33
CA ARG A 94 -12.15 0.23 2.51
C ARG A 94 -11.04 -0.69 2.97
N ARG A 95 -10.90 -0.77 4.30
CA ARG A 95 -10.00 -1.74 4.92
C ARG A 95 -10.60 -3.14 4.82
N GLY A 96 -9.87 -4.05 4.20
CA GLY A 96 -10.10 -5.49 4.23
C GLY A 96 -9.06 -6.19 5.10
N ASP A 97 -9.37 -7.39 5.55
CA ASP A 97 -8.33 -8.31 6.00
C ASP A 97 -7.53 -8.76 4.77
N ALA A 98 -6.20 -8.76 4.86
CA ALA A 98 -5.39 -9.34 3.79
C ALA A 98 -5.83 -10.79 3.56
N PRO A 99 -6.02 -11.26 2.30
CA PRO A 99 -6.15 -12.69 2.09
C PRO A 99 -4.88 -13.31 2.67
N ALA A 100 -5.06 -14.32 3.52
CA ALA A 100 -3.96 -15.18 3.92
C ALA A 100 -3.29 -15.66 2.62
N ASP A 101 -1.97 -15.50 2.55
CA ASP A 101 -1.17 -15.99 1.42
C ASP A 101 -1.69 -17.37 0.99
N PRO A 102 -1.99 -17.62 -0.30
CA PRO A 102 -2.32 -18.98 -0.72
C PRO A 102 -1.18 -19.89 -0.24
N PRO A 103 -1.48 -21.09 0.30
CA PRO A 103 -0.42 -22.02 0.66
C PRO A 103 0.48 -22.22 -0.56
N PRO A 104 1.81 -22.35 -0.37
CA PRO A 104 2.72 -22.62 -1.48
C PRO A 104 2.17 -23.82 -2.25
N ALA A 105 2.04 -23.66 -3.57
CA ALA A 105 1.64 -24.76 -4.42
C ALA A 105 2.68 -25.88 -4.28
N ASP A 106 2.23 -27.06 -3.82
CA ASP A 106 3.00 -28.32 -3.81
C ASP A 106 3.44 -28.73 -5.22
#